data_AF-A0A3D3I207-F1
#
_entry.id   AF-A0A3D3I207-F1
#
_cell.length_a   1.000
_cell.length_b   1.000
_cell.length_c   1.000
_cell.angle_alpha   90.00
_cell.angle_beta   90.00
_cell.angle_gamma   90.00
#
_symmetry.space_group_name_H-M   'P 1'
#
loop_
_entity.id
_entity.type
_entity.pdbx_description
1 polymer ?
#
loop_
_entity_poly.entity_id
_entity_poly.type
_entity_poly.pdbx_seq_one_letter_code
_entity_poly.pdbx_strand_id
1 'polypeptide(L)' 'RREALREGEWAAQFAAERIDVTLPGHEPRVGIEHVLQQTTNEIKRVLGGMGFVYQESPEREEFRYNFDALNYPPDHPAMD' A
#
# COMPACT_ATOMS: atom_id res chain seq x y z
N ARG A 1 27.01 -36.23 -39.54
CA ARG A 1 27.92 -36.70 -38.45
C ARG A 1 28.36 -35.56 -37.53
N ARG A 2 28.86 -34.42 -38.03
CA ARG A 2 29.19 -33.26 -37.16
C ARG A 2 27.95 -32.62 -36.51
N GLU A 3 26.84 -32.52 -37.23
CA GLU A 3 25.57 -31.98 -36.67
C GLU A 3 25.03 -32.84 -35.54
N ALA A 4 24.93 -34.16 -35.74
CA ALA A 4 24.49 -35.09 -34.70
C ALA A 4 25.36 -35.06 -33.43
N LEU A 5 26.66 -34.78 -33.56
CA LEU A 5 27.55 -34.61 -32.40
C LEU A 5 27.25 -33.31 -31.66
N ARG A 6 27.03 -32.20 -32.39
CA ARG A 6 26.63 -30.91 -31.79
C ARG A 6 25.27 -30.98 -31.09
N GLU A 7 24.30 -31.65 -31.69
CA GLU A 7 22.98 -31.84 -31.07
C GLU A 7 23.08 -32.62 -29.76
N GLY A 8 23.92 -33.65 -29.71
CA GLY A 8 24.21 -34.40 -28.48
C GLY A 8 24.92 -33.56 -27.42
N GLU A 9 25.89 -32.74 -27.83
CA GLU A 9 26.58 -31.79 -26.94
C GLU A 9 25.61 -30.74 -26.35
N TRP A 10 24.72 -30.17 -27.16
CA TRP A 10 23.71 -29.21 -26.70
C TRP A 10 22.67 -29.84 -25.78
N ALA A 11 22.17 -31.03 -26.10
CA ALA A 11 21.21 -31.73 -25.24
C ALA A 11 21.82 -32.04 -23.86
N ALA A 12 23.09 -32.43 -23.82
CA ALA A 12 23.82 -32.65 -22.56
C ALA A 12 24.01 -31.33 -21.79
N GLN A 13 24.36 -30.24 -22.47
CA GLN A 13 24.50 -28.92 -21.86
C GLN A 13 23.18 -28.42 -21.25
N PHE A 14 22.07 -28.48 -22.00
CA PHE A 14 20.76 -28.05 -21.49
C PHE A 14 20.24 -28.92 -20.35
N ALA A 15 20.56 -30.22 -20.34
CA ALA A 15 20.22 -31.09 -19.22
C ALA A 15 21.00 -30.71 -17.95
N ALA A 16 22.28 -30.34 -18.08
CA ALA A 16 23.13 -29.88 -16.99
C ALA A 16 22.72 -28.49 -16.46
N GLU A 17 22.24 -27.60 -17.34
CA GLU A 17 21.79 -26.25 -17.00
C GLU A 17 20.30 -26.18 -16.58
N ARG A 18 19.63 -27.33 -16.43
CA ARG A 18 18.21 -27.38 -16.08
C ARG A 18 17.98 -26.92 -14.64
N ILE A 19 17.55 -25.67 -14.48
CA ILE A 19 17.15 -25.09 -13.19
C ILE A 19 15.67 -25.34 -12.89
N ASP A 20 15.33 -25.42 -11.61
CA ASP A 20 13.95 -25.41 -11.15
C ASP A 20 13.41 -23.97 -11.13
N VAL A 21 12.54 -23.67 -12.09
CA VAL A 21 11.93 -22.34 -12.26
C VAL A 21 10.89 -22.00 -11.17
N THR A 22 10.54 -22.95 -10.31
CA THR A 22 9.60 -22.73 -9.19
C THR A 22 10.30 -22.31 -7.90
N LEU A 23 11.63 -22.37 -7.86
CA LEU A 23 12.38 -21.95 -6.68
C LEU A 23 12.16 -20.46 -6.39
N PRO A 24 11.93 -20.09 -5.11
CA PRO A 24 11.77 -18.71 -4.74
C PRO A 24 13.04 -17.94 -5.09
N GLY A 25 12.88 -16.92 -5.92
CA GLY A 25 13.94 -15.98 -6.26
C GLY A 25 14.26 -15.04 -5.10
N HIS A 26 15.23 -14.16 -5.33
CA HIS A 26 15.50 -13.08 -4.38
C HIS A 26 14.45 -11.98 -4.55
N GLU A 27 13.42 -11.99 -3.71
CA GLU A 27 12.37 -10.97 -3.75
C GLU A 27 12.85 -9.66 -3.11
N PRO A 28 12.53 -8.49 -3.71
CA PRO A 28 12.72 -7.22 -3.04
C PRO A 28 11.77 -7.12 -1.84
N ARG A 29 12.22 -6.48 -0.76
CA ARG A 29 11.33 -6.17 0.37
C ARG A 29 10.34 -5.10 -0.05
N VAL A 30 9.07 -5.46 -0.14
CA VAL A 30 7.97 -4.52 -0.36
C VAL A 30 7.41 -4.10 1.01
N GLY A 31 7.23 -2.78 1.20
CA GLY A 31 6.57 -2.25 2.39
C GLY A 31 5.08 -2.53 2.39
N ILE A 32 4.44 -2.36 3.54
CA ILE A 32 2.98 -2.48 3.68
C ILE A 32 2.44 -1.12 4.13
N GLU A 33 1.30 -0.72 3.59
CA GLU A 33 0.60 0.47 4.03
C GLU A 33 0.18 0.32 5.51
N HIS A 34 0.31 1.39 6.30
CA HIS A 34 -0.09 1.33 7.71
C HIS A 34 -1.59 1.08 7.84
N VAL A 35 -2.02 0.25 8.80
CA VAL A 35 -3.43 -0.18 8.95
C VAL A 35 -4.38 1.01 9.07
N LEU A 36 -4.01 2.06 9.83
CA LEU A 36 -4.83 3.27 9.94
C LEU A 36 -5.04 3.98 8.60
N GLN A 37 -4.03 3.97 7.72
CA GLN A 37 -4.14 4.58 6.40
C GLN A 37 -5.05 3.73 5.50
N GLN A 38 -4.93 2.40 5.55
CA GLN A 38 -5.80 1.49 4.82
C GLN A 38 -7.28 1.72 5.17
N THR A 39 -7.60 1.76 6.47
CA THR A 39 -8.96 2.02 6.97
C THR A 39 -9.44 3.41 6.55
N THR A 40 -8.59 4.43 6.65
CA THR A 40 -8.93 5.80 6.24
C THR A 40 -9.26 5.86 4.73
N ASN A 41 -8.46 5.19 3.90
CA ASN A 41 -8.69 5.12 2.46
C ASN A 41 -9.99 4.38 2.12
N GLU A 42 -10.33 3.33 2.86
CA GLU A 42 -11.59 2.61 2.71
C GLU A 42 -12.80 3.49 3.03
N ILE A 43 -12.78 4.21 4.17
CA ILE A 43 -13.85 5.15 4.55
C ILE A 43 -14.02 6.22 3.48
N LYS A 44 -12.92 6.83 3.01
CA LYS A 44 -12.93 7.84 1.94
C LYS A 44 -13.57 7.30 0.66
N ARG A 45 -13.25 6.06 0.28
CA ARG A 45 -13.80 5.41 -0.93
C ARG A 45 -15.31 5.22 -0.84
N VAL A 46 -15.80 4.72 0.30
CA VAL A 46 -17.23 4.46 0.52
C VAL A 46 -18.02 5.76 0.49
N LEU A 47 -17.58 6.77 1.26
CA LEU A 47 -18.26 8.07 1.33
C LEU A 47 -18.17 8.83 0.00
N GLY A 48 -17.03 8.75 -0.70
CA GLY A 48 -16.88 9.30 -2.04
C GLY A 48 -17.86 8.67 -3.04
N GLY A 49 -18.11 7.36 -2.93
CA GLY A 49 -19.14 6.67 -3.73
C GLY A 49 -20.57 7.17 -3.47
N MET A 50 -20.83 7.80 -2.32
CA MET A 50 -22.10 8.43 -1.98
C MET A 50 -22.17 9.92 -2.39
N GLY A 51 -21.10 10.47 -2.99
CA GLY A 51 -21.03 11.87 -3.43
C GLY A 51 -20.43 12.84 -2.40
N PHE A 52 -19.91 12.36 -1.27
CA PHE A 52 -19.16 13.21 -0.35
C PHE A 52 -17.78 13.55 -0.91
N VAL A 53 -17.24 14.69 -0.47
CA VAL A 53 -15.89 15.15 -0.83
C VAL A 53 -15.01 15.14 0.41
N TYR A 54 -13.78 14.65 0.26
CA TYR A 54 -12.79 14.67 1.32
C TYR A 54 -12.06 16.02 1.35
N GLN A 55 -11.89 16.57 2.55
CA GLN A 55 -11.17 17.83 2.77
C GLN A 55 -10.21 17.67 3.97
N GLU A 56 -9.01 18.20 3.82
CA GLU A 56 -8.00 18.27 4.88
C GLU A 56 -8.00 19.66 5.52
N SER A 57 -7.76 19.69 6.83
CA SER A 57 -7.61 20.92 7.63
C SER A 57 -6.24 20.90 8.33
N PRO A 58 -5.70 22.05 8.75
CA PRO A 58 -4.51 22.08 9.59
C PRO A 58 -4.70 21.28 10.89
N GLU A 59 -3.65 20.58 11.34
CA GLU A 59 -3.67 19.91 12.65
C GLU A 59 -3.68 20.91 13.81
N ARG A 60 -3.06 22.08 13.60
CA ARG A 60 -3.13 23.21 14.53
C ARG A 60 -4.24 24.16 14.11
N GLU A 61 -5.37 24.04 14.78
CA GLU A 61 -6.59 24.77 14.46
C GLU A 61 -6.86 25.94 15.43
N GLU A 62 -7.64 26.93 15.01
CA GLU A 62 -8.06 28.05 15.85
C GLU A 62 -9.12 27.63 16.88
N PHE A 63 -9.09 28.23 18.08
CA PHE A 63 -10.08 27.98 19.14
C PHE A 63 -11.52 28.10 18.65
N ARG A 64 -11.76 29.05 17.74
CA ARG A 64 -13.07 29.30 17.15
C ARG A 64 -13.63 28.07 16.43
N TYR A 65 -12.83 27.40 15.59
CA TYR A 65 -13.31 26.29 14.78
C TYR A 65 -13.36 24.97 15.56
N ASN A 66 -12.52 24.82 16.59
CA ASN A 66 -12.55 23.66 17.47
C ASN A 66 -13.68 23.69 18.51
N PHE A 67 -14.13 24.88 18.97
CA PHE A 67 -15.05 24.98 20.11
C PHE A 67 -16.21 25.97 19.90
N ASP A 68 -15.93 27.27 19.76
CA ASP A 68 -16.94 28.34 19.71
C ASP A 68 -18.00 28.08 18.63
N ALA A 69 -17.56 27.78 17.40
CA ALA A 69 -18.44 27.50 16.27
C ALA A 69 -19.18 26.15 16.39
N LEU A 70 -18.71 25.25 17.25
CA LEU A 70 -19.31 23.93 17.51
C LEU A 70 -20.25 23.92 18.74
N ASN A 71 -20.65 25.11 19.22
CA ASN A 71 -21.63 25.30 20.29
C ASN A 71 -21.16 24.78 21.67
N TYR A 72 -19.85 24.89 21.95
CA TYR A 72 -19.32 24.62 23.28
C TYR A 72 -19.50 25.83 24.21
N PRO A 73 -20.12 25.70 25.39
CA PRO A 73 -20.22 26.79 26.37
C PRO A 73 -18.86 27.09 27.03
N PRO A 74 -18.60 28.32 27.51
CA PRO A 74 -17.28 28.72 28.04
C PRO A 74 -16.71 27.82 29.14
N ASP A 75 -17.57 27.20 29.95
CA ASP A 75 -17.18 26.34 31.07
C ASP A 75 -17.20 24.84 30.71
N HIS A 76 -17.16 24.49 29.42
CA HIS A 76 -17.19 23.09 28.99
C HIS A 76 -15.89 22.38 29.37
N PRO A 77 -15.94 21.19 30.04
CA PRO A 77 -14.74 20.49 30.52
C PRO A 77 -13.79 20.00 29.42
N ALA A 78 -14.21 20.06 28.15
CA ALA A 78 -13.35 19.74 27.00
C ALA A 78 -12.50 20.93 26.52
N MET A 79 -12.65 22.12 27.12
CA MET A 79 -11.81 23.29 26.85
C MET A 79 -10.60 23.39 27.78
N ASP A 80 -10.59 22.62 28.87
CA ASP A 80 -9.51 22.52 29.86
C ASP A 80 -8.57 21.36 29.51
#